data_AF-A0A209BZW8-F1
#
_entry.id   AF-A0A209BZW8-F1
#
_cell.length_a   1.000
_cell.length_b   1.000
_cell.length_c   1.000
_cell.angle_alpha   90.00
_cell.angle_beta   90.00
_cell.angle_gamma   90.00
#
_symmetry.space_group_name_H-M   'P 1'
#
loop_
_entity.id
_entity.type
_entity.pdbx_description
1 polymer ?
#
loop_
_entity_poly.entity_id
_entity_poly.type
_entity_poly.pdbx_seq_one_letter_code
_entity_poly.pdbx_strand_id
1 'polypeptide(L)'
;MQATAYTYDPESRSGQVLLDDGTPVPFDAAAFDAGGLRLLRPGQRVRIETEDTGTDAGPESGSDPEAGSGRRITLVTLQTF
;
A
#
# COMPACT_ATOMS: atom_id res chain seq x y z
N MET A 1 10.28 -0.69 0.52
CA MET A 1 9.82 -1.86 1.30
C MET A 1 9.30 -2.95 0.37
N GLN A 2 9.24 -4.20 0.82
CA GLN A 2 8.60 -5.30 0.06
C GLN A 2 7.16 -5.49 0.53
N ALA A 3 6.30 -5.93 -0.38
CA ALA A 3 4.90 -6.23 -0.10
C ALA A 3 4.36 -7.27 -1.09
N THR A 4 3.16 -7.77 -0.82
CA THR A 4 2.44 -8.68 -1.72
C THR A 4 1.13 -8.05 -2.15
N ALA A 5 0.84 -8.02 -3.45
CA ALA A 5 -0.45 -7.55 -3.95
C ALA A 5 -1.60 -8.36 -3.35
N TYR A 6 -2.55 -7.68 -2.71
CA TYR A 6 -3.71 -8.30 -2.07
C TYR A 6 -4.95 -8.20 -2.97
N THR A 7 -5.27 -6.98 -3.36
CA THR A 7 -6.37 -6.65 -4.27
C THR A 7 -5.86 -5.73 -5.37
N TYR A 8 -6.51 -5.79 -6.52
CA TYR A 8 -6.26 -4.88 -7.63
C TYR A 8 -7.52 -4.71 -8.45
N ASP A 9 -7.93 -3.47 -8.65
CA ASP A 9 -8.97 -3.09 -9.60
C ASP A 9 -8.32 -2.46 -10.85
N PRO A 10 -8.45 -3.10 -12.03
CA PRO A 10 -7.89 -2.57 -13.26
C PRO A 10 -8.61 -1.31 -13.77
N GLU A 11 -9.85 -1.04 -13.36
CA GLU A 11 -10.59 0.16 -13.78
C GLU A 11 -10.05 1.41 -13.08
N SER A 12 -9.92 1.36 -11.75
CA SER A 12 -9.38 2.47 -10.95
C SER A 12 -7.86 2.47 -10.84
N ARG A 13 -7.17 1.39 -11.23
CA ARG A 13 -5.73 1.16 -10.99
C ARG A 13 -5.34 1.26 -9.52
N SER A 14 -6.26 0.92 -8.63
CA SER A 14 -6.05 0.97 -7.18
C SER A 14 -6.17 -0.42 -6.56
N GLY A 15 -5.79 -0.53 -5.30
CA GLY A 15 -5.86 -1.80 -4.60
C GLY A 15 -5.18 -1.74 -3.24
N GLN A 16 -4.84 -2.91 -2.72
CA GLN A 16 -4.15 -3.05 -1.44
C GLN A 16 -2.98 -4.01 -1.60
N VAL A 17 -1.93 -3.78 -0.82
CA VAL A 17 -0.83 -4.72 -0.62
C VAL A 17 -0.81 -5.18 0.82
N LEU A 18 -0.32 -6.39 1.07
CA LEU A 18 0.03 -6.86 2.41
C LEU A 18 1.50 -6.59 2.66
N LEU A 19 1.80 -5.92 3.77
CA LEU A 19 3.14 -5.86 4.33
C LEU A 19 3.56 -7.24 4.85
N ASP A 20 4.83 -7.40 5.22
CA ASP A 20 5.36 -8.67 5.71
C ASP A 20 4.74 -9.11 7.06
N ASP A 21 4.18 -8.18 7.83
CA ASP A 21 3.41 -8.46 9.06
C ASP A 21 1.93 -8.79 8.79
N GLY A 22 1.51 -8.78 7.52
CA GLY A 22 0.13 -9.04 7.09
C GLY A 22 -0.77 -7.81 7.10
N THR A 23 -0.28 -6.62 7.46
CA THR A 23 -1.08 -5.39 7.46
C THR A 23 -1.47 -5.02 6.03
N PRO A 24 -2.78 -4.84 5.74
CA PRO A 24 -3.21 -4.32 4.45
C PRO A 24 -2.96 -2.82 4.36
N VAL A 25 -2.38 -2.37 3.24
CA VAL A 25 -2.11 -0.95 2.97
C VAL A 25 -2.65 -0.60 1.57
N PRO A 26 -3.55 0.38 1.46
CA PRO A 26 -4.09 0.80 0.17
C PRO A 26 -3.06 1.60 -0.65
N PHE A 27 -3.14 1.44 -1.97
CA PHE A 27 -2.46 2.31 -2.94
C PHE A 27 -3.48 2.88 -3.91
N ASP A 28 -3.23 4.12 -4.35
CA ASP A 28 -4.03 4.82 -5.35
C ASP A 28 -3.42 4.66 -6.76
N ALA A 29 -4.15 5.13 -7.78
CA ALA A 29 -3.70 5.11 -9.16
C ALA A 29 -2.37 5.84 -9.36
N ALA A 30 -2.14 6.95 -8.64
CA ALA A 30 -0.93 7.74 -8.78
C ALA A 30 0.31 6.93 -8.35
N ALA A 31 0.22 6.21 -7.24
CA ALA A 31 1.30 5.34 -6.78
C ALA A 31 1.54 4.15 -7.73
N PHE A 32 0.47 3.60 -8.31
CA PHE A 32 0.57 2.52 -9.29
C PHE A 32 1.21 2.98 -10.61
N ASP A 33 0.76 4.11 -11.14
CA ASP A 33 1.22 4.68 -12.40
C ASP A 33 2.69 5.14 -12.30
N ALA A 34 3.11 5.64 -11.14
CA ALA A 34 4.51 6.01 -10.88
C ALA A 34 5.48 4.84 -11.07
N GLY A 35 5.03 3.60 -10.88
CA GLY A 35 5.84 2.39 -11.03
C GLY A 35 5.88 1.80 -12.43
N GLY A 36 5.14 2.36 -13.40
CA GLY A 36 5.15 1.93 -14.79
C GLY A 36 4.56 0.54 -15.05
N LEU A 37 3.81 -0.01 -14.10
CA LEU A 37 3.11 -1.29 -14.24
C LEU A 37 1.88 -1.14 -15.14
N ARG A 38 1.56 -2.19 -15.90
CA ARG A 38 0.30 -2.23 -16.69
C ARG A 38 -0.87 -2.85 -15.93
N LEU A 39 -0.59 -3.95 -15.22
CA LEU A 39 -1.54 -4.73 -14.43
C LEU A 39 -0.81 -5.32 -13.23
N LEU A 40 -1.57 -5.65 -12.18
CA LEU A 40 -1.09 -6.35 -11.01
C LEU A 40 -1.93 -7.61 -10.77
N ARG A 41 -1.28 -8.72 -10.40
CA ARG A 41 -1.99 -9.92 -9.96
C ARG A 41 -2.00 -10.02 -8.44
N PRO A 42 -3.13 -10.34 -7.80
CA PRO A 42 -3.13 -10.77 -6.41
C PRO A 42 -2.09 -11.90 -6.18
N GLY A 43 -1.34 -11.81 -5.09
CA GLY A 43 -0.21 -12.69 -4.77
C GLY A 43 1.12 -12.29 -5.40
N GLN A 44 1.17 -11.26 -6.26
CA GLN A 44 2.41 -10.80 -6.88
C GLN A 44 3.30 -10.05 -5.88
N ARG A 45 4.60 -10.38 -5.88
CA ARG A 45 5.61 -9.66 -5.10
C ARG A 45 5.94 -8.32 -5.74
N VAL A 46 5.92 -7.27 -4.92
CA VAL A 46 6.16 -5.88 -5.34
C VAL A 46 7.09 -5.17 -4.37
N ARG A 47 7.72 -4.11 -4.87
CA ARG A 47 8.40 -3.11 -4.05
C ARG A 47 7.51 -1.88 -3.95
N ILE A 48 7.36 -1.36 -2.73
CA ILE A 48 6.64 -0.12 -2.46
C ILE A 48 7.54 0.94 -1.84
N GLU A 49 7.23 2.19 -2.11
CA GLU A 49 7.72 3.34 -1.33
C GLU A 49 6.55 3.97 -0.59
N THR A 50 6.80 4.44 0.62
CA THR A 50 5.79 5.04 1.49
C THR A 50 6.28 6.35 2.05
N GLU A 51 5.37 7.30 2.18
CA GLU A 51 5.56 8.49 2.98
C GLU A 51 4.86 8.30 4.32
N ASP A 52 5.57 8.55 5.43
CA ASP A 52 4.95 8.63 6.75
C ASP A 52 4.18 9.95 6.81
N THR A 53 2.85 9.89 6.81
CA THR A 53 2.02 11.02 7.21
C THR A 53 1.94 10.99 8.73
N GLY A 54 2.97 11.51 9.39
CA GLY A 54 3.11 11.47 10.84
C GLY A 54 1.83 11.89 11.56
N THR A 55 1.22 10.97 12.29
CA THR A 55 0.23 11.32 13.33
C THR A 55 0.96 11.36 14.66
N ASP A 56 1.67 12.46 14.91
CA ASP A 56 2.04 12.85 16.27
C ASP A 56 0.87 13.64 16.87
N ALA A 57 -0.10 12.96 17.50
CA ALA A 57 -1.05 13.59 18.42
C ALA A 57 -1.74 12.57 19.35
N GLY A 58 -1.26 12.51 20.60
CA GLY A 58 -2.11 12.45 21.81
C GLY A 58 -2.72 11.10 22.23
N PRO A 59 -2.70 10.76 23.54
CA PRO A 59 -3.25 9.51 24.04
C PRO A 59 -4.71 9.70 24.48
N GLU A 60 -5.72 9.41 23.67
CA GLU A 60 -7.05 9.06 24.22
C GLU A 60 -8.13 8.65 23.22
N SER A 61 -8.95 7.74 23.74
CA SER A 61 -10.33 7.40 23.36
C SER A 61 -10.50 6.52 22.14
N GLY A 62 -10.81 5.26 22.45
CA GLY A 62 -11.07 4.22 21.48
C GLY A 62 -12.25 4.50 20.57
N SER A 63 -12.08 4.05 19.34
CA SER A 63 -13.06 3.42 18.45
C SER A 63 -12.22 2.78 17.34
N ASP A 64 -12.30 1.45 17.20
CA ASP A 64 -11.74 0.62 16.11
C ASP A 64 -10.21 0.71 15.79
N PRO A 65 -9.40 -0.36 16.01
CA PRO A 65 -7.97 -0.34 15.74
C PRO A 65 -7.56 -0.50 14.26
N GLU A 66 -8.47 -0.44 13.28
CA GLU A 66 -8.13 -0.66 11.85
C GLU A 66 -7.76 0.62 11.07
N ALA A 67 -7.41 1.71 11.75
CA ALA A 67 -6.69 2.80 11.10
C ALA A 67 -5.21 2.42 11.01
N GLY A 68 -4.85 1.65 9.98
CA GLY A 68 -3.47 1.36 9.64
C GLY A 68 -2.66 2.65 9.71
N SER A 69 -1.57 2.63 10.49
CA SER A 69 -0.70 3.79 10.73
C SER A 69 -0.51 4.59 9.44
N GLY A 70 -0.82 5.89 9.46
CA GLY A 70 -0.93 6.79 8.31
C GLY A 70 0.30 6.78 7.40
N ARG A 71 0.43 5.73 6.60
CA ARG A 71 1.51 5.49 5.65
C ARG A 71 0.87 5.47 4.30
N ARG A 72 1.23 6.45 3.47
CA ARG A 72 0.72 6.56 2.12
C ARG A 72 1.71 5.92 1.15
N ILE A 73 1.26 4.94 0.36
CA ILE A 73 2.08 4.37 -0.72
C ILE A 73 2.20 5.41 -1.84
N THR A 74 3.42 5.67 -2.30
CA THR A 74 3.73 6.63 -3.38
C THR A 74 4.28 5.96 -4.63
N LEU A 75 4.73 4.71 -4.53
CA LEU A 75 5.27 3.94 -5.64
C LEU A 75 4.94 2.46 -5.48
N VAL A 76 4.51 1.81 -6.57
CA VAL A 76 4.35 0.34 -6.64
C VAL A 76 5.10 -0.20 -7.87
N THR A 77 6.16 -0.97 -7.67
CA THR A 77 7.03 -1.48 -8.76
C THR A 77 7.20 -3.00 -8.72
N LEU A 78 7.60 -3.59 -9.84
CA LEU A 78 8.04 -4.99 -9.87
C LEU A 78 9.25 -5.16 -8.95
N GLN A 79 9.21 -6.21 -8.14
CA GLN A 79 10.42 -6.68 -7.50
C GLN A 79 11.31 -7.36 -8.55
N THR A 80 12.42 -6.70 -8.91
CA THR A 80 13.49 -7.30 -9.70
C THR A 80 14.55 -7.90 -8.77
N PHE A 81 15.20 -8.98 -9.20
CA PHE A 81 16.26 -9.67 -8.47
C PHE A 81 17.57 -8.87 -8.46
#